data_AF-A0A9Q1FF15-F1
#
_entry.id   AF-A0A9Q1FF15-F1
#
_cell.length_a   1.000
_cell.length_b   1.000
_cell.length_c   1.000
_cell.angle_alpha   90.00
_cell.angle_beta   90.00
_cell.angle_gamma   90.00
#
_symmetry.space_group_name_H-M   'P 1'
#
loop_
_entity.id
_entity.type
_entity.pdbx_description
1 polymer ?
#
loop_
_entity_poly.entity_id
_entity_poly.type
_entity_poly.pdbx_seq_one_letter_code
_entity_poly.pdbx_strand_id
1 'polypeptide(L)'
;MGKCGGVNRKQPCIAQAGEASGIQGRVENHSAIRPNVAEARQEERREKRIKWPKFNEAGEWRRLDEHLSELLQKTLRGPVEAKLNLFSEILYEECSGRYGEVTSRKTAARIKGRREKEIEDLVASRRQLRKRWRKAEEREKEGLKALWDDIRERLANLRRSECIRQRRRKRKEKERANFFRNPFRFARGLLEEKTERWRYPKKIWRNTFVFSTATLQGLTRWAPQAMYPSP
;
A
#
# COMPACT_ATOMS: atom_id res chain seq x y z
N MET A 1 48.27 -0.09 -33.53
CA MET A 1 48.07 1.11 -34.39
C MET A 1 46.85 1.82 -33.82
N GLY A 2 46.91 2.80 -32.91
CA GLY A 2 47.81 3.94 -32.84
C GLY A 2 47.11 5.15 -33.44
N LYS A 3 46.49 6.00 -32.61
CA LYS A 3 46.73 7.46 -32.50
C LYS A 3 45.55 8.21 -31.87
N CYS A 4 45.89 8.88 -30.77
CA CYS A 4 45.21 10.00 -30.15
C CYS A 4 45.21 11.24 -31.07
N GLY A 5 44.38 12.23 -30.77
CA GLY A 5 44.65 13.61 -31.19
C GLY A 5 43.47 14.56 -31.00
N GLY A 6 43.56 15.46 -30.01
CA GLY A 6 42.59 16.55 -29.83
C GLY A 6 42.72 17.30 -28.51
N VAL A 7 43.93 17.77 -28.18
CA VAL A 7 44.16 18.69 -27.06
C VAL A 7 43.80 20.11 -27.51
N ASN A 8 43.05 20.86 -26.71
CA ASN A 8 43.23 22.31 -26.68
C ASN A 8 43.15 22.82 -25.24
N ARG A 9 44.26 23.41 -24.79
CA ARG A 9 44.48 23.99 -23.47
C ARG A 9 44.06 25.46 -23.49
N LYS A 10 43.38 25.93 -22.44
CA LYS A 10 43.60 27.27 -21.90
C LYS A 10 43.63 27.22 -20.37
N GLN A 11 44.57 27.99 -19.85
CA GLN A 11 45.14 28.00 -18.50
C GLN A 11 44.24 28.62 -17.42
N PRO A 12 44.62 28.49 -16.12
CA PRO A 12 43.77 28.76 -14.97
C PRO A 12 43.89 30.21 -14.48
N CYS A 13 42.82 30.72 -13.88
CA CYS A 13 42.84 31.91 -13.04
C CYS A 13 42.73 31.48 -11.57
N ILE A 14 43.77 31.82 -10.80
CA ILE A 14 43.85 31.69 -9.34
C ILE A 14 43.10 32.89 -8.74
N ALA A 15 42.16 32.63 -7.85
CA ALA A 15 41.69 33.59 -6.85
C ALA A 15 41.57 32.86 -5.51
N GLN A 16 42.37 33.29 -4.54
CA GLN A 16 42.24 32.88 -3.14
C GLN A 16 41.13 33.70 -2.47
N ALA A 17 40.31 33.05 -1.66
CA ALA A 17 39.96 33.46 -0.28
C ALA A 17 38.70 32.70 0.19
N GLY A 18 38.73 32.24 1.44
CA GLY A 18 37.53 31.92 2.20
C GLY A 18 37.49 30.49 2.74
N GLU A 19 38.09 30.31 3.91
CA GLU A 19 37.79 29.20 4.80
C GLU A 19 36.29 29.14 5.10
N ALA A 20 35.67 28.01 4.80
CA ALA A 20 34.46 27.55 5.49
C ALA A 20 34.63 26.05 5.68
N SER A 21 35.06 25.68 6.88
CA SER A 21 35.12 24.30 7.37
C SER A 21 33.70 23.73 7.39
N GLY A 22 33.29 23.13 6.27
CA GLY A 22 32.08 22.34 6.18
C GLY A 22 32.23 21.09 7.04
N ILE A 23 31.65 21.13 8.24
CA ILE A 23 31.44 19.95 9.07
C ILE A 23 30.60 18.95 8.25
N GLN A 24 31.25 17.92 7.72
CA GLN A 24 30.57 16.75 7.16
C GLN A 24 29.82 16.06 8.30
N GLY A 25 28.53 16.38 8.44
CA GLY A 25 27.60 15.64 9.28
C GLY A 25 27.46 14.22 8.74
N ARG A 26 28.33 13.32 9.21
CA ARG A 26 28.15 11.88 9.08
C ARG A 26 26.97 11.51 9.96
N VAL A 27 25.78 11.42 9.37
CA VAL A 27 24.61 10.85 10.04
C VAL A 27 24.88 9.35 10.18
N GLU A 28 25.53 8.98 11.27
CA GLU A 28 25.61 7.59 11.69
C GLU A 28 24.18 7.17 12.05
N ASN A 29 23.59 6.36 11.18
CA ASN A 29 22.33 5.70 11.44
C ASN A 29 22.49 4.86 12.71
N HIS A 30 22.03 5.36 13.84
CA HIS A 30 21.89 4.58 15.07
C HIS A 30 20.73 3.58 14.91
N SER A 31 20.87 2.62 14.00
CA SER A 31 20.08 1.40 14.06
C SER A 31 20.68 0.54 15.17
N ALA A 32 20.00 0.48 16.31
CA ALA A 32 20.33 -0.44 17.38
C ALA A 32 20.43 -1.87 16.81
N ILE A 33 21.66 -2.37 16.71
CA ILE A 33 21.95 -3.78 16.44
C ILE A 33 21.48 -4.53 17.69
N ARG A 34 20.33 -5.19 17.59
CA ARG A 34 19.93 -6.19 18.58
C ARG A 34 20.91 -7.35 18.47
N PRO A 35 21.64 -7.75 19.53
CA PRO A 35 22.40 -8.98 19.47
C PRO A 35 21.40 -10.14 19.29
N ASN A 36 21.49 -10.78 18.13
CA ASN A 36 20.79 -12.01 17.82
C ASN A 36 21.42 -13.12 18.66
N VAL A 37 20.96 -13.28 19.90
CA VAL A 37 21.25 -14.48 20.68
C VAL A 37 20.43 -15.58 20.02
N ALA A 38 21.12 -16.50 19.36
CA ALA A 38 20.56 -17.73 18.84
C ALA A 38 19.99 -18.52 20.04
N GLU A 39 18.69 -18.42 20.26
CA GLU A 39 17.98 -19.13 21.31
C GLU A 39 17.97 -20.63 21.00
N ALA A 40 18.61 -21.37 21.90
CA ALA A 40 18.33 -22.76 22.15
C ALA A 40 16.82 -22.96 22.30
N ARG A 41 16.32 -24.06 21.75
CA ARG A 41 14.93 -24.51 21.89
C ARG A 41 14.60 -24.74 23.37
N GLN A 42 14.10 -23.72 24.04
CA GLN A 42 13.15 -23.89 25.14
C GLN A 42 11.86 -23.24 24.67
N GLU A 43 10.81 -24.06 24.61
CA GLU A 43 9.45 -23.60 24.35
C GLU A 43 8.95 -22.92 25.63
N GLU A 44 9.57 -21.80 25.99
CA GLU A 44 9.08 -20.93 27.04
C GLU A 44 7.68 -20.50 26.63
N ARG A 45 6.70 -20.86 27.47
CA ARG A 45 5.31 -20.44 27.30
C ARG A 45 5.30 -18.95 27.04
N ARG A 46 4.93 -18.53 25.83
CA ARG A 46 4.74 -17.11 25.53
C ARG A 46 3.66 -16.57 26.45
N GLU A 47 4.09 -15.90 27.50
CA GLU A 47 3.24 -15.21 28.46
C GLU A 47 2.23 -14.33 27.72
N LYS A 48 0.95 -14.50 28.06
CA LYS A 48 -0.11 -13.67 27.46
C LYS A 48 0.03 -12.25 28.00
N ARG A 49 -0.19 -11.25 27.14
CA ARG A 49 -0.13 -9.84 27.52
C ARG A 49 -1.10 -9.54 28.66
N ILE A 50 -0.65 -8.83 29.69
CA ILE A 50 -1.49 -8.43 30.83
C ILE A 50 -2.37 -7.22 30.45
N LYS A 51 -3.59 -7.16 30.99
CA LYS A 51 -4.47 -5.99 30.85
C LYS A 51 -4.08 -4.92 31.86
N TRP A 52 -3.20 -4.00 31.49
CA TRP A 52 -2.81 -2.92 32.41
C TRP A 52 -3.99 -1.97 32.74
N PRO A 53 -4.00 -1.40 33.97
CA PRO A 53 -4.89 -0.30 34.32
C PRO A 53 -4.80 0.85 33.32
N LYS A 54 -5.86 1.66 33.23
CA LYS A 54 -5.78 2.85 32.37
C LYS A 54 -4.83 3.87 32.99
N PHE A 55 -4.26 4.74 32.16
CA PHE A 55 -3.32 5.76 32.62
C PHE A 55 -3.93 6.71 33.67
N ASN A 56 -5.24 6.99 33.58
CA ASN A 56 -5.94 7.88 34.51
C ASN A 56 -6.28 7.22 35.87
N GLU A 57 -6.04 5.92 36.03
CA GLU A 57 -6.29 5.18 37.28
C GLU A 57 -5.06 5.22 38.20
N ALA A 58 -4.54 6.41 38.49
CA ALA A 58 -3.31 6.60 39.26
C ALA A 58 -3.34 5.96 40.66
N GLY A 59 -4.53 5.84 41.27
CA GLY A 59 -4.71 5.13 42.53
C GLY A 59 -4.45 3.63 42.43
N GLU A 60 -4.89 2.98 41.34
CA GLU A 60 -4.66 1.55 41.13
C GLU A 60 -3.19 1.25 40.84
N TRP A 61 -2.51 2.13 40.10
CA TRP A 61 -1.06 2.03 39.88
C TRP A 61 -0.27 2.12 41.18
N ARG A 62 -0.61 3.06 42.08
CA ARG A 62 0.04 3.17 43.40
C ARG A 62 -0.18 1.94 44.26
N ARG A 63 -1.42 1.45 44.35
CA ARG A 63 -1.75 0.23 45.10
C ARG A 63 -1.03 -1.00 44.56
N LEU A 64 -0.84 -1.07 43.24
CA LEU A 64 -0.07 -2.16 42.63
C LEU A 64 1.39 -2.06 43.03
N ASP A 65 1.98 -0.87 42.92
CA ASP A 65 3.39 -0.63 43.26
C ASP A 65 3.69 -0.95 44.74
N GLU A 66 2.86 -0.44 45.65
CA GLU A 66 2.96 -0.73 47.09
C GLU A 66 2.88 -2.23 47.36
N HIS A 67 1.87 -2.91 46.83
CA HIS A 67 1.69 -4.36 47.01
C HIS A 67 2.86 -5.18 46.44
N LEU A 68 3.31 -4.87 45.23
CA LEU A 68 4.45 -5.54 44.63
C LEU A 68 5.72 -5.29 45.44
N SER A 69 5.95 -4.07 45.92
CA SER A 69 7.12 -3.75 46.74
C SER A 69 7.16 -4.60 48.01
N GLU A 70 6.02 -4.76 48.69
CA GLU A 70 5.92 -5.60 49.89
C GLU A 70 6.11 -7.09 49.57
N LEU A 71 5.46 -7.57 48.51
CA LEU A 71 5.53 -8.97 48.08
C LEU A 71 6.97 -9.36 47.74
N LEU A 72 7.64 -8.50 46.97
CA LEU A 72 9.02 -8.69 46.53
C LEU A 72 9.99 -8.64 47.71
N GLN A 73 9.81 -7.71 48.67
CA GLN A 73 10.63 -7.68 49.89
C GLN A 73 10.47 -8.95 50.74
N LYS A 74 9.26 -9.54 50.79
CA LYS A 74 8.98 -10.75 51.56
C LYS A 74 9.56 -12.01 50.90
N THR A 75 9.51 -12.09 49.57
CA THR A 75 9.82 -13.31 48.79
C THR A 75 11.26 -13.39 48.27
N LEU A 76 11.87 -12.26 47.87
CA LEU A 76 13.18 -12.27 47.22
C LEU A 76 14.33 -12.41 48.23
N ARG A 77 14.76 -13.64 48.48
CA ARG A 77 15.97 -13.97 49.26
C ARG A 77 16.96 -14.76 48.40
N GLY A 78 18.26 -14.49 48.57
CA GLY A 78 19.32 -15.24 47.89
C GLY A 78 20.16 -14.43 46.87
N PRO A 79 20.87 -15.13 45.96
CA PRO A 79 21.79 -14.51 44.99
C PRO A 79 21.06 -13.69 43.92
N VAL A 80 21.77 -12.76 43.31
CA VAL A 80 21.18 -11.74 42.40
C VAL A 80 20.52 -12.36 41.18
N GLU A 81 21.12 -13.39 40.57
CA GLU A 81 20.57 -14.04 39.37
C GLU A 81 19.24 -14.75 39.65
N ALA A 82 19.16 -15.49 40.76
CA ALA A 82 17.92 -16.14 41.19
C ALA A 82 16.82 -15.11 41.50
N LYS A 83 17.20 -13.94 42.03
CA LYS A 83 16.27 -12.84 42.29
C LYS A 83 15.70 -12.25 41.00
N LEU A 84 16.49 -12.11 39.94
CA LEU A 84 16.01 -11.54 38.67
C LEU A 84 14.99 -12.45 37.99
N ASN A 85 15.24 -13.77 37.96
CA ASN A 85 14.31 -14.73 37.37
C ASN A 85 13.00 -14.79 38.16
N LEU A 86 13.10 -14.89 39.49
CA LEU A 86 11.92 -14.94 40.37
C LEU A 86 11.13 -13.62 40.35
N PHE A 87 11.81 -12.48 40.19
CA PHE A 87 11.15 -11.17 40.08
C PHE A 87 10.20 -11.12 38.88
N SER A 88 10.66 -11.56 37.69
CA SER A 88 9.79 -11.59 36.51
C SER A 88 8.60 -12.53 36.67
N GLU A 89 8.81 -13.71 37.27
CA GLU A 89 7.76 -14.70 37.52
C GLU A 89 6.70 -14.13 38.47
N ILE A 90 7.12 -13.59 39.63
CA ILE A 90 6.22 -12.99 40.62
C ILE A 90 5.44 -11.83 40.02
N LEU A 91 6.11 -10.93 39.28
CA LEU A 91 5.45 -9.81 38.63
C LEU A 91 4.37 -10.29 37.67
N TYR A 92 4.70 -11.28 36.83
CA TYR A 92 3.77 -11.79 35.84
C TYR A 92 2.58 -12.49 36.50
N GLU A 93 2.82 -13.38 37.47
CA GLU A 93 1.77 -14.11 38.19
C GLU A 93 0.82 -13.16 38.91
N GLU A 94 1.35 -12.20 39.68
CA GLU A 94 0.53 -11.27 40.46
C GLU A 94 -0.27 -10.33 39.55
N CYS A 95 0.39 -9.74 38.54
CA CYS A 95 -0.26 -8.80 37.64
C CYS A 95 -1.27 -9.48 36.70
N SER A 96 -0.97 -10.70 36.23
CA SER A 96 -1.90 -11.48 35.40
C SER A 96 -3.08 -12.01 36.22
N GLY A 97 -2.88 -12.37 37.49
CA GLY A 97 -3.94 -12.76 38.41
C GLY A 97 -4.90 -11.61 38.74
N ARG A 98 -4.36 -10.42 39.04
CA ARG A 98 -5.17 -9.26 39.43
C ARG A 98 -5.91 -8.60 38.26
N TYR A 99 -5.24 -8.40 37.13
CA TYR A 99 -5.82 -7.66 36.00
C TYR A 99 -6.32 -8.56 34.85
N GLY A 100 -5.95 -9.83 34.90
CA GLY A 100 -6.26 -10.78 33.85
C GLY A 100 -5.39 -10.60 32.61
N GLU A 101 -5.36 -11.65 31.82
CA GLU A 101 -4.69 -11.65 30.53
C GLU A 101 -5.57 -11.00 29.44
N VAL A 102 -4.93 -10.34 28.48
CA VAL A 102 -5.53 -9.89 27.23
C VAL A 102 -5.89 -11.12 26.42
N THR A 103 -7.13 -11.56 26.57
CA THR A 103 -7.75 -12.47 25.61
C THR A 103 -7.63 -11.82 24.23
N SER A 104 -7.05 -12.53 23.26
CA SER A 104 -7.06 -12.07 21.88
C SER A 104 -8.52 -11.80 21.52
N ARG A 105 -8.84 -10.55 21.14
CA ARG A 105 -10.18 -10.25 20.65
C ARG A 105 -10.37 -11.13 19.43
N LYS A 106 -11.27 -12.11 19.53
CA LYS A 106 -11.77 -12.82 18.35
C LYS A 106 -12.41 -11.73 17.49
N THR A 107 -11.72 -11.33 16.43
CA THR A 107 -12.27 -10.39 15.47
C THR A 107 -13.58 -11.00 14.98
N ALA A 108 -14.69 -10.31 15.23
CA ALA A 108 -16.00 -10.78 14.82
C ALA A 108 -15.91 -11.16 13.33
N ALA A 109 -16.38 -12.36 12.99
CA ALA A 109 -16.27 -12.87 11.64
C ALA A 109 -16.91 -11.86 10.68
N ARG A 110 -16.11 -11.38 9.72
CA ARG A 110 -16.58 -10.38 8.76
C ARG A 110 -17.76 -10.97 7.99
N ILE A 111 -18.93 -10.35 8.13
CA ILE A 111 -20.13 -10.76 7.38
C ILE A 111 -19.86 -10.52 5.90
N LYS A 112 -19.75 -11.61 5.13
CA LYS A 112 -19.52 -11.54 3.69
C LYS A 112 -20.77 -11.02 2.98
N GLY A 113 -20.58 -10.04 2.11
CA GLY A 113 -21.66 -9.51 1.28
C GLY A 113 -22.10 -10.50 0.20
N ARG A 114 -23.30 -10.31 -0.37
CA ARG A 114 -23.88 -11.16 -1.42
C ARG A 114 -22.90 -11.46 -2.58
N ARG A 115 -22.21 -10.45 -3.10
CA ARG A 115 -21.25 -10.59 -4.22
C ARG A 115 -20.03 -11.43 -3.85
N GLU A 116 -19.59 -11.36 -2.61
CA GLU A 116 -18.44 -12.13 -2.14
C GLU A 116 -18.80 -13.60 -1.99
N LYS A 117 -19.99 -13.89 -1.46
CA LYS A 117 -20.55 -15.24 -1.44
C LYS A 117 -20.66 -15.83 -2.84
N GLU A 118 -21.20 -15.07 -3.79
CA GLU A 118 -21.34 -15.52 -5.18
C GLU A 118 -19.98 -15.84 -5.84
N ILE A 119 -18.93 -15.05 -5.55
CA ILE A 119 -17.57 -15.35 -6.02
C ILE A 119 -17.06 -16.65 -5.40
N GLU A 120 -17.30 -16.87 -4.10
CA GLU A 120 -16.90 -18.10 -3.42
C GLU A 120 -17.60 -19.33 -3.98
N ASP A 121 -18.91 -19.24 -4.20
CA ASP A 121 -19.73 -20.30 -4.78
C ASP A 121 -19.27 -20.66 -6.19
N LEU A 122 -18.96 -19.66 -7.03
CA LEU A 122 -18.41 -19.88 -8.37
C LEU A 122 -17.01 -20.49 -8.33
N VAL A 123 -16.16 -20.09 -7.39
CA VAL A 123 -14.84 -20.69 -7.19
C VAL A 123 -14.96 -22.15 -6.74
N ALA A 124 -15.90 -22.44 -5.83
CA ALA A 124 -16.18 -23.80 -5.38
C ALA A 124 -16.69 -24.67 -6.53
N SER A 125 -17.66 -24.17 -7.30
CA SER A 125 -18.22 -24.84 -8.48
C SER A 125 -17.14 -25.13 -9.53
N ARG A 126 -16.26 -24.16 -9.81
CA ARG A 126 -15.10 -24.35 -10.70
C ARG A 126 -14.15 -25.44 -10.22
N ARG A 127 -13.89 -25.51 -8.91
CA ARG A 127 -13.04 -26.56 -8.31
C ARG A 127 -13.71 -27.93 -8.42
N GLN A 128 -15.02 -28.01 -8.23
CA GLN A 128 -15.80 -29.25 -8.38
C GLN A 128 -15.81 -29.73 -9.84
N LEU A 129 -16.04 -28.83 -10.81
CA LEU A 129 -15.93 -29.17 -12.24
C LEU A 129 -14.55 -29.69 -12.60
N ARG A 130 -13.48 -29.11 -12.07
CA ARG A 130 -12.12 -29.64 -12.28
C ARG A 130 -11.90 -31.03 -11.66
N LYS A 131 -12.64 -31.38 -10.60
CA LYS A 131 -12.63 -32.76 -10.06
C LYS A 131 -13.40 -33.71 -10.97
N ARG A 132 -14.56 -33.30 -11.49
CA ARG A 132 -15.39 -34.08 -12.43
C ARG A 132 -14.65 -34.31 -13.76
N TRP A 133 -14.04 -33.26 -14.31
CA TRP A 133 -13.24 -33.33 -15.55
C TRP A 133 -12.16 -34.42 -15.52
N ARG A 134 -11.49 -34.59 -14.37
CA ARG A 134 -10.45 -35.62 -14.20
C ARG A 134 -10.99 -37.05 -14.25
N LYS A 135 -12.28 -37.25 -14.04
CA LYS A 135 -12.95 -38.55 -14.01
C LYS A 135 -13.87 -38.80 -15.22
N ALA A 136 -14.14 -37.77 -16.01
CA ALA A 136 -15.12 -37.80 -17.08
C ALA A 136 -14.57 -38.42 -18.37
N GLU A 137 -15.45 -39.06 -19.14
CA GLU A 137 -15.15 -39.55 -20.48
C GLU A 137 -15.08 -38.39 -21.50
N GLU A 138 -14.47 -38.63 -22.67
CA GLU A 138 -14.19 -37.56 -23.64
C GLU A 138 -15.46 -36.84 -24.14
N ARG A 139 -16.56 -37.59 -24.31
CA ARG A 139 -17.86 -37.01 -24.71
C ARG A 139 -18.43 -36.08 -23.63
N GLU A 140 -18.28 -36.44 -22.36
CA GLU A 140 -18.77 -35.64 -21.24
C GLU A 140 -17.92 -34.39 -20.98
N LYS A 141 -16.63 -34.45 -21.34
CA LYS A 141 -15.71 -33.32 -21.21
C LYS A 141 -16.18 -32.11 -22.01
N GLU A 142 -16.76 -32.28 -23.20
CA GLU A 142 -17.28 -31.15 -23.98
C GLU A 142 -18.33 -30.35 -23.20
N GLY A 143 -19.29 -31.03 -22.56
CA GLY A 143 -20.30 -30.39 -21.72
C GLY A 143 -19.71 -29.74 -20.46
N LEU A 144 -18.74 -30.40 -19.82
CA LEU A 144 -18.02 -29.83 -18.68
C LEU A 144 -17.20 -28.58 -19.05
N LYS A 145 -16.73 -28.49 -20.30
CA LYS A 145 -15.96 -27.36 -20.82
C LYS A 145 -16.85 -26.13 -20.95
N ALA A 146 -18.03 -26.29 -21.54
CA ALA A 146 -19.02 -25.22 -21.66
C ALA A 146 -19.37 -24.64 -20.27
N LEU A 147 -19.68 -25.50 -19.29
CA LEU A 147 -19.95 -25.08 -17.91
C LEU A 147 -18.75 -24.37 -17.26
N TRP A 148 -17.54 -24.79 -17.58
CA TRP A 148 -16.33 -24.17 -17.06
C TRP A 148 -16.10 -22.77 -17.64
N ASP A 149 -16.34 -22.62 -18.95
CA ASP A 149 -16.24 -21.33 -19.65
C ASP A 149 -17.29 -20.34 -19.13
N ASP A 150 -18.54 -20.76 -18.92
CA ASP A 150 -19.60 -19.95 -18.33
C ASP A 150 -19.22 -19.43 -16.93
N ILE A 151 -18.71 -20.31 -16.06
CA ILE A 151 -18.27 -19.94 -14.72
C ILE A 151 -17.08 -18.99 -14.78
N ARG A 152 -16.13 -19.22 -15.71
CA ARG A 152 -14.97 -18.36 -15.90
C ARG A 152 -15.40 -16.96 -16.32
N GLU A 153 -16.32 -16.86 -17.27
CA GLU A 153 -16.86 -15.58 -17.74
C GLU A 153 -17.59 -14.84 -16.61
N ARG A 154 -18.52 -15.52 -15.93
CA ARG A 154 -19.29 -14.93 -14.83
C ARG A 154 -18.37 -14.43 -13.71
N LEU A 155 -17.36 -15.22 -13.34
CA LEU A 155 -16.37 -14.83 -12.33
C LEU A 155 -15.54 -13.62 -12.79
N ALA A 156 -15.13 -13.56 -14.06
CA ALA A 156 -14.42 -12.41 -14.60
C ALA A 156 -15.29 -11.14 -14.59
N ASN A 157 -16.58 -11.24 -14.94
CA ASN A 157 -17.53 -10.14 -14.92
C ASN A 157 -17.78 -9.62 -13.49
N LEU A 158 -17.98 -10.53 -12.52
CA LEU A 158 -18.14 -10.17 -11.11
C LEU A 158 -16.89 -9.49 -10.54
N ARG A 159 -15.70 -10.00 -10.83
CA ARG A 159 -14.45 -9.37 -10.37
C ARG A 159 -14.21 -8.01 -11.01
N ARG A 160 -14.49 -7.86 -12.30
CA ARG A 160 -14.38 -6.56 -13.00
C ARG A 160 -15.33 -5.53 -12.41
N SER A 161 -16.61 -5.88 -12.26
CA SER A 161 -17.61 -4.97 -11.67
C SER A 161 -17.28 -4.58 -10.23
N GLU A 162 -16.79 -5.54 -9.43
CA GLU A 162 -16.35 -5.27 -8.06
C GLU A 162 -15.12 -4.37 -8.02
N CYS A 163 -14.13 -4.59 -8.89
CA CYS A 163 -12.96 -3.74 -9.01
C CYS A 163 -13.35 -2.30 -9.39
N ILE A 164 -14.23 -2.11 -10.37
CA ILE A 164 -14.74 -0.80 -10.77
C ILE A 164 -15.45 -0.12 -9.59
N ARG A 165 -16.31 -0.84 -8.87
CA ARG A 165 -17.02 -0.33 -7.69
C ARG A 165 -16.06 0.13 -6.60
N GLN A 166 -15.05 -0.68 -6.28
CA GLN A 166 -14.04 -0.35 -5.27
C GLN A 166 -13.18 0.85 -5.68
N ARG A 167 -12.75 0.91 -6.96
CA ARG A 167 -12.02 2.07 -7.50
C ARG A 167 -12.84 3.35 -7.39
N ARG A 168 -14.12 3.30 -7.76
CA ARG A 168 -15.04 4.46 -7.63
C ARG A 168 -15.17 4.90 -6.18
N ARG A 169 -15.31 3.98 -5.22
CA ARG A 169 -15.37 4.30 -3.78
C ARG A 169 -14.08 4.97 -3.30
N LYS A 170 -12.92 4.37 -3.61
CA LYS A 170 -11.61 4.93 -3.25
C LYS A 170 -11.38 6.31 -3.85
N ARG A 171 -11.81 6.53 -5.11
CA ARG A 171 -11.76 7.85 -5.75
C ARG A 171 -12.58 8.88 -4.98
N LYS A 172 -13.85 8.58 -4.67
CA LYS A 172 -14.72 9.48 -3.89
C LYS A 172 -14.17 9.77 -2.49
N GLU A 173 -13.60 8.76 -1.84
CA GLU A 173 -12.95 8.93 -0.54
C GLU A 173 -11.73 9.84 -0.64
N LYS A 174 -10.88 9.65 -1.65
CA LYS A 174 -9.74 10.53 -1.93
C LYS A 174 -10.17 11.95 -2.26
N GLU A 175 -11.22 12.13 -3.05
CA GLU A 175 -11.80 13.45 -3.36
C GLU A 175 -12.30 14.14 -2.08
N ARG A 176 -13.04 13.44 -1.22
CA ARG A 176 -13.46 13.96 0.09
C ARG A 176 -12.26 14.34 0.96
N ALA A 177 -11.27 13.45 1.08
CA ALA A 177 -10.06 13.71 1.86
C ALA A 177 -9.28 14.92 1.33
N ASN A 178 -9.17 15.06 0.00
CA ASN A 178 -8.51 16.20 -0.62
C ASN A 178 -9.26 17.51 -0.36
N PHE A 179 -10.59 17.49 -0.42
CA PHE A 179 -11.42 18.65 -0.07
C PHE A 179 -11.21 19.08 1.38
N PHE A 180 -11.30 18.16 2.33
CA PHE A 180 -11.10 18.48 3.76
C PHE A 180 -9.65 18.88 4.07
N ARG A 181 -8.67 18.39 3.32
CA ARG A 181 -7.27 18.77 3.49
C ARG A 181 -7.00 20.21 3.05
N ASN A 182 -7.55 20.63 1.89
CA ASN A 182 -7.45 22.00 1.42
C ASN A 182 -8.61 22.32 0.46
N PRO A 183 -9.66 23.00 0.94
CA PRO A 183 -10.88 23.19 0.16
C PRO A 183 -10.68 24.14 -1.03
N PHE A 184 -9.89 25.20 -0.88
CA PHE A 184 -9.65 26.18 -1.94
C PHE A 184 -8.79 25.62 -3.06
N ARG A 185 -7.73 24.86 -2.73
CA ARG A 185 -6.90 24.18 -3.75
C ARG A 185 -7.70 23.12 -4.50
N PHE A 186 -8.56 22.38 -3.80
CA PHE A 186 -9.47 21.42 -4.42
C PHE A 186 -10.47 22.11 -5.37
N ALA A 187 -11.10 23.21 -4.94
CA ALA A 187 -12.01 23.99 -5.76
C ALA A 187 -11.32 24.61 -6.99
N ARG A 188 -10.09 25.13 -6.84
CA ARG A 188 -9.28 25.60 -7.98
C ARG A 188 -9.01 24.49 -8.98
N GLY A 189 -8.63 23.30 -8.53
CA GLY A 189 -8.43 22.14 -9.41
C GLY A 189 -9.69 21.77 -10.20
N LEU A 190 -10.87 21.80 -9.58
CA LEU A 190 -12.15 21.55 -10.26
C LEU A 190 -12.47 22.56 -11.36
N LEU A 191 -12.12 23.83 -11.14
CA LEU A 191 -12.39 24.92 -12.08
C LEU A 191 -11.36 24.98 -13.20
N GLU A 192 -10.08 24.79 -12.89
CA GLU A 192 -8.97 24.84 -13.85
C GLU A 192 -9.03 23.66 -14.85
N GLU A 193 -9.31 22.43 -14.38
CA GLU A 193 -9.46 21.23 -15.24
C GLU A 193 -10.55 21.40 -16.31
N LYS A 194 -11.59 22.20 -16.02
CA LYS A 194 -12.70 22.45 -16.95
C LYS A 194 -12.37 23.51 -18.02
N THR A 195 -11.38 24.37 -17.77
CA THR A 195 -10.98 25.44 -18.70
C THR A 195 -9.97 25.00 -19.76
N GLU A 196 -9.19 23.95 -19.50
CA GLU A 196 -8.25 23.38 -20.48
C GLU A 196 -8.95 22.59 -21.60
N ARG A 197 -10.15 22.03 -21.34
CA ARG A 197 -10.94 21.29 -22.33
C ARG A 197 -11.44 22.15 -23.50
N TRP A 198 -11.57 23.47 -23.29
CA TRP A 198 -12.01 24.44 -24.30
C TRP A 198 -10.86 25.28 -24.87
N ARG A 199 -9.60 24.97 -24.54
CA ARG A 199 -8.44 25.65 -25.14
C ARG A 199 -8.18 25.06 -26.53
N TYR A 200 -8.49 25.82 -27.58
CA TYR A 200 -8.12 25.49 -28.96
C TYR A 200 -6.65 25.06 -29.08
N PRO A 201 -6.32 24.04 -29.89
CA PRO A 201 -4.95 23.58 -30.06
C PRO A 201 -4.08 24.69 -30.64
N LYS A 202 -3.27 25.31 -29.78
CA LYS A 202 -2.21 26.23 -30.19
C LYS A 202 -1.10 25.39 -30.82
N LYS A 203 -1.14 25.19 -32.14
CA LYS A 203 -0.01 24.96 -33.08
C LYS A 203 -0.47 24.19 -34.34
N ILE A 204 -0.90 24.88 -35.39
CA ILE A 204 -0.62 24.51 -36.79
C ILE A 204 -0.57 25.79 -37.63
N TRP A 205 0.50 26.56 -37.54
CA TRP A 205 0.95 27.45 -38.63
C TRP A 205 2.47 27.52 -38.53
N ARG A 206 3.13 26.49 -39.08
CA ARG A 206 4.54 26.57 -39.48
C ARG A 206 4.58 26.42 -41.00
N ASN A 207 4.53 27.58 -41.64
CA ASN A 207 5.32 27.98 -42.79
C ASN A 207 5.98 26.82 -43.60
N THR A 208 5.32 26.41 -44.69
CA THR A 208 5.99 25.87 -45.87
C THR A 208 5.28 26.42 -47.09
N PHE A 209 5.54 27.70 -47.39
CA PHE A 209 5.32 28.24 -48.72
C PHE A 209 6.67 28.24 -49.43
N VAL A 210 7.03 27.06 -49.95
CA VAL A 210 8.08 26.94 -50.98
C VAL A 210 7.31 26.77 -52.28
N PHE A 211 7.23 27.85 -53.06
CA PHE A 211 6.79 27.80 -54.44
C PHE A 211 7.80 26.96 -55.21
N SER A 212 7.41 25.74 -55.61
CA SER A 212 8.13 24.95 -56.59
C SER A 212 7.21 24.73 -57.79
N THR A 213 7.60 25.34 -58.90
CA THR A 213 6.96 25.25 -60.21
C THR A 213 7.19 23.85 -60.79
N ALA A 214 6.14 23.04 -60.90
CA ALA A 214 6.15 21.87 -61.77
C ALA A 214 4.71 21.48 -62.18
N THR A 215 4.34 21.91 -63.38
CA THR A 215 3.78 21.07 -64.46
C THR A 215 2.56 20.18 -64.16
N LEU A 216 1.40 20.66 -64.63
CA LEU A 216 0.32 19.96 -65.34
C LEU A 216 0.18 18.43 -65.14
N GLN A 217 -0.97 18.02 -64.56
CA GLN A 217 -1.92 17.09 -65.17
C GLN A 217 -3.15 16.84 -64.26
N GLY A 218 -4.34 16.90 -64.85
CA GLY A 218 -5.38 15.90 -64.57
C GLY A 218 -6.36 16.13 -63.42
N LEU A 219 -7.46 16.83 -63.71
CA LEU A 219 -8.85 16.42 -63.47
C LEU A 219 -9.31 15.86 -62.10
N THR A 220 -10.14 16.69 -61.48
CA THR A 220 -11.53 16.45 -61.03
C THR A 220 -11.83 15.59 -59.78
N ARG A 221 -12.62 16.29 -58.93
CA ARG A 221 -13.77 15.80 -58.16
C ARG A 221 -13.41 15.30 -56.76
N TRP A 222 -13.95 15.99 -55.76
CA TRP A 222 -14.90 15.47 -54.76
C TRP A 222 -15.05 16.55 -53.67
N ALA A 223 -16.19 17.22 -53.66
CA ALA A 223 -16.57 18.17 -52.62
C ALA A 223 -17.30 17.41 -51.51
N PRO A 224 -16.95 17.58 -50.22
CA PRO A 224 -17.82 17.18 -49.13
C PRO A 224 -18.77 18.33 -48.76
N GLN A 225 -20.06 18.06 -48.95
CA GLN A 225 -21.20 18.85 -48.48
C GLN A 225 -21.11 19.05 -46.95
N ALA A 226 -21.00 20.29 -46.50
CA ALA A 226 -21.16 20.65 -45.09
C ALA A 226 -22.64 20.88 -44.81
N MET A 227 -23.30 19.90 -44.18
CA MET A 227 -24.61 20.12 -43.53
C MET A 227 -24.37 20.75 -42.15
N TYR A 228 -24.67 22.04 -42.02
CA TYR A 228 -24.96 22.67 -40.74
C TYR A 228 -26.46 22.60 -40.47
N PRO A 229 -26.91 22.24 -39.26
CA PRO A 229 -28.26 22.55 -38.82
C PRO A 229 -28.30 23.99 -38.28
N SER A 230 -29.27 24.76 -38.79
CA SER A 230 -29.66 26.09 -38.30
C SER A 230 -30.63 25.96 -37.09
N PRO A 231 -30.81 27.05 -36.31
CA PRO A 231 -31.34 27.05 -34.93
C PRO A 231 -32.82 26.69 -34.78
#